data_AF-A0A4R4IWD9-F1
#
_entry.id   AF-A0A4R4IWD9-F1
#
_cell.length_a   1.000
_cell.length_b   1.000
_cell.length_c   1.000
_cell.angle_alpha   90.00
_cell.angle_beta   90.00
_cell.angle_gamma   90.00
#
_symmetry.space_group_name_H-M   'P 1'
#
loop_
_entity.id
_entity.type
_entity.pdbx_description
1 polymer ?
#
loop_
_entity_poly.entity_id
_entity_poly.type
_entity_poly.pdbx_seq_one_letter_code
_entity_poly.pdbx_strand_id
1 'polypeptide(L)'
;MEIKEILERFKKDTKDHSIKILHNEDLYRHLRFSKDGSSAYYFDIVTWPGYLCISGDMGCFTFSRVTDMFRFFRSSDDELSINPYYWSEKLQAGAGHCKKIYQVWSSDKFKDAVSKAVNNWLDDNEDVSDDDLEEIQESIEQIISCSYNEYDAISAIRDYDDKHDIFIDFYENDLTEYQFHYIWCCYAIVFGISKFDEYIAERIDDE
;
A
#
# COMPACT_ATOMS: atom_id res chain seq x y z
N MET A 1 -7.10 -4.77 4.79
CA MET A 1 -6.32 -6.03 4.92
C MET A 1 -4.95 -5.69 5.47
N GLU A 2 -4.48 -6.43 6.46
CA GLU A 2 -3.12 -6.23 6.96
C GLU A 2 -2.09 -6.68 5.91
N ILE A 3 -0.91 -6.06 5.90
CA ILE A 3 0.18 -6.38 4.96
C ILE A 3 0.52 -7.88 4.98
N LYS A 4 0.48 -8.51 6.17
CA LYS A 4 0.72 -9.96 6.33
C LYS A 4 -0.31 -10.82 5.60
N GLU A 5 -1.58 -10.43 5.62
CA GLU A 5 -2.64 -11.15 4.89
C GLU A 5 -2.46 -11.02 3.38
N ILE A 6 -1.98 -9.87 2.92
CA ILE A 6 -1.67 -9.64 1.51
C ILE A 6 -0.50 -10.51 1.06
N LEU A 7 0.51 -10.72 1.91
CA LEU A 7 1.61 -11.65 1.64
C LEU A 7 1.10 -13.09 1.44
N GLU A 8 0.26 -13.57 2.35
CA GLU A 8 -0.30 -14.93 2.24
C GLU A 8 -1.19 -15.06 0.99
N ARG A 9 -1.93 -14.00 0.65
CA ARG A 9 -2.68 -13.96 -0.60
C ARG A 9 -1.77 -14.00 -1.82
N PHE A 10 -0.72 -13.18 -1.85
CA PHE A 10 0.29 -13.17 -2.91
C PHE A 10 0.90 -14.55 -3.13
N LYS A 11 1.39 -15.20 -2.06
CA LYS A 11 1.97 -16.56 -2.12
C LYS A 11 1.00 -17.58 -2.74
N LYS A 12 -0.29 -17.48 -2.42
CA LYS A 12 -1.32 -18.35 -2.99
C LYS A 12 -1.55 -18.04 -4.47
N ASP A 13 -1.65 -16.77 -4.83
CA ASP A 13 -1.92 -16.31 -6.19
C ASP A 13 -0.77 -16.67 -7.15
N THR A 14 0.48 -16.64 -6.68
CA THR A 14 1.68 -16.87 -7.51
C THR A 14 2.33 -18.24 -7.33
N LYS A 15 1.72 -19.16 -6.58
CA LYS A 15 2.28 -20.48 -6.23
C LYS A 15 2.79 -21.27 -7.44
N ASP A 16 2.04 -21.22 -8.54
CA ASP A 16 2.32 -21.98 -9.77
C ASP A 16 2.93 -21.09 -10.87
N HIS A 17 3.45 -19.90 -10.54
CA HIS A 17 4.06 -19.01 -11.53
C HIS A 17 5.46 -19.48 -11.92
N SER A 18 5.73 -19.44 -13.23
CA SER A 18 7.06 -19.60 -13.80
C SER A 18 7.53 -18.30 -14.45
N ILE A 19 8.85 -18.13 -14.54
CA ILE A 19 9.49 -17.01 -15.24
C ILE A 19 9.66 -17.31 -16.72
N LYS A 20 9.36 -16.33 -17.57
CA LYS A 20 9.71 -16.29 -18.99
C LYS A 20 10.53 -15.04 -19.29
N ILE A 21 11.75 -15.23 -19.79
CA ILE A 21 12.60 -14.13 -20.24
C ILE A 21 12.16 -13.72 -21.65
N LEU A 22 11.58 -12.54 -21.78
CA LEU A 22 11.17 -11.98 -23.07
C LEU A 22 12.29 -11.14 -23.70
N HIS A 23 13.06 -10.45 -22.86
CA HIS A 23 14.28 -9.73 -23.24
C HIS A 23 15.20 -9.61 -22.03
N ASN A 24 16.50 -9.72 -22.24
CA ASN A 24 17.51 -9.54 -21.20
C ASN A 24 18.84 -9.10 -21.83
N GLU A 25 19.09 -7.80 -21.82
CA GLU A 25 20.32 -7.18 -22.28
C GLU A 25 20.80 -6.16 -21.24
N ASP A 26 21.68 -6.61 -20.34
CA ASP A 26 22.22 -5.83 -19.22
C ASP A 26 21.12 -5.23 -18.32
N LEU A 27 20.87 -3.91 -18.42
CA LEU A 27 19.86 -3.18 -17.65
C LEU A 27 18.49 -3.12 -18.35
N TYR A 28 18.40 -3.59 -19.58
CA TYR A 28 17.16 -3.70 -20.33
C TYR A 28 16.60 -5.11 -20.17
N ARG A 29 15.64 -5.28 -19.27
CA ARG A 29 15.02 -6.59 -18.97
C ARG A 29 13.53 -6.52 -19.17
N HIS A 30 12.95 -7.59 -19.70
CA HIS A 30 11.51 -7.82 -19.77
C HIS A 30 11.26 -9.26 -19.34
N LEU A 31 10.72 -9.41 -18.15
CA LEU A 31 10.44 -10.69 -17.51
C LEU A 31 8.93 -10.84 -17.36
N ARG A 32 8.40 -12.01 -17.69
CA ARG A 32 6.99 -12.34 -17.48
C ARG A 32 6.85 -13.45 -16.45
N PHE A 33 5.92 -13.28 -15.52
CA PHE A 33 5.55 -14.27 -14.50
C PHE A 33 4.09 -14.64 -14.66
N SER A 34 3.81 -15.91 -14.87
CA SER A 34 2.43 -16.42 -15.07
C SER A 34 2.33 -17.91 -14.81
N LYS A 35 1.11 -18.40 -14.59
CA LYS A 35 0.79 -19.83 -14.58
C LYS A 35 0.52 -20.29 -16.02
N ASP A 36 1.53 -20.84 -16.68
CA ASP A 36 1.43 -21.41 -18.04
C ASP A 36 0.75 -20.49 -19.07
N GLY A 37 1.03 -19.18 -19.01
CA GLY A 37 0.45 -18.18 -19.91
C GLY A 37 -0.95 -17.69 -19.53
N SER A 38 -1.49 -18.12 -18.39
CA SER A 38 -2.71 -17.56 -17.79
C SER A 38 -2.59 -16.04 -17.59
N SER A 39 -3.70 -15.33 -17.78
CA SER A 39 -3.82 -13.91 -17.46
C SER A 39 -4.22 -13.64 -16.01
N ALA A 40 -4.52 -14.66 -15.21
CA ALA A 40 -4.87 -14.45 -13.80
C ALA A 40 -3.59 -14.16 -13.01
N TYR A 41 -3.56 -13.01 -12.32
CA TYR A 41 -2.45 -12.58 -11.45
C TYR A 41 -1.08 -12.45 -12.15
N TYR A 42 -1.02 -12.57 -13.48
CA TYR A 42 0.24 -12.43 -14.20
C TYR A 42 0.81 -11.02 -14.00
N PHE A 43 2.13 -10.92 -14.07
CA PHE A 43 2.81 -9.64 -14.08
C PHE A 43 4.09 -9.71 -14.91
N ASP A 44 4.43 -8.57 -15.49
CA ASP A 44 5.67 -8.30 -16.17
C ASP A 44 6.52 -7.37 -15.29
N ILE A 45 7.84 -7.62 -15.27
CA ILE A 45 8.83 -6.67 -14.77
C ILE A 45 9.66 -6.20 -15.97
N VAL A 46 9.61 -4.90 -16.23
CA VAL A 46 10.38 -4.23 -17.27
C VAL A 46 11.35 -3.25 -16.62
N THR A 47 12.62 -3.29 -17.03
CA THR A 47 13.64 -2.37 -16.54
C THR A 47 14.37 -1.69 -17.69
N TRP A 48 14.81 -0.47 -17.42
CA TRP A 48 15.76 0.31 -18.22
C TRP A 48 16.55 1.20 -17.25
N PRO A 49 17.68 1.84 -17.67
CA PRO A 49 18.52 2.58 -16.75
C PRO A 49 17.75 3.61 -15.92
N GLY A 50 17.73 3.43 -14.60
CA GLY A 50 17.05 4.31 -13.65
C GLY A 50 15.61 3.92 -13.28
N TYR A 51 15.03 2.89 -13.91
CA TYR A 51 13.59 2.59 -13.81
C TYR A 51 13.26 1.10 -13.73
N LEU A 52 12.21 0.80 -12.97
CA LEU A 52 11.52 -0.49 -12.95
C LEU A 52 10.03 -0.24 -13.08
N CYS A 53 9.41 -0.89 -14.06
CA CYS A 53 7.96 -0.92 -14.22
C CYS A 53 7.48 -2.35 -13.94
N ILE A 54 6.52 -2.49 -13.03
CA ILE A 54 5.70 -3.69 -12.91
C ILE A 54 4.35 -3.41 -13.57
N SER A 55 3.85 -4.35 -14.37
CA SER A 55 2.55 -4.24 -15.02
C SER A 55 1.86 -5.60 -15.12
N GLY A 56 0.54 -5.66 -15.03
CA GLY A 56 -0.19 -6.90 -15.20
C GLY A 56 -1.63 -6.77 -14.72
N ASP A 57 -2.25 -7.92 -14.42
CA ASP A 57 -3.63 -8.00 -13.92
C ASP A 57 -3.78 -7.31 -12.54
N MET A 58 -2.71 -7.29 -11.75
CA MET A 58 -2.71 -6.75 -10.39
C MET A 58 -2.34 -5.27 -10.29
N GLY A 59 -2.11 -4.59 -11.40
CA GLY A 59 -1.80 -3.16 -11.43
C GLY A 59 -0.59 -2.82 -12.28
N CYS A 60 -0.32 -1.52 -12.40
CA CYS A 60 0.81 -0.98 -13.14
C CYS A 60 1.49 0.13 -12.33
N PHE A 61 2.75 -0.06 -11.98
CA PHE A 61 3.52 0.87 -11.16
C PHE A 61 4.93 1.01 -11.72
N THR A 62 5.37 2.26 -11.93
CA THR A 62 6.73 2.59 -12.35
C THR A 62 7.47 3.25 -11.19
N PHE A 63 8.68 2.80 -10.91
CA PHE A 63 9.56 3.31 -9.86
C PHE A 63 10.87 3.83 -10.46
N SER A 64 11.49 4.82 -9.82
CA SER A 64 12.81 5.34 -10.20
C SER A 64 13.66 5.73 -9.00
N ARG A 65 14.93 5.34 -8.98
CA ARG A 65 15.88 5.74 -7.92
C ARG A 65 17.36 5.64 -8.29
N VAL A 66 17.81 4.47 -8.73
CA VAL A 66 19.21 4.14 -9.05
C VAL A 66 19.29 3.50 -10.43
N THR A 67 20.48 3.47 -11.03
CA THR A 67 20.68 2.99 -12.41
C THR A 67 20.19 1.55 -12.63
N ASP A 68 20.52 0.63 -11.72
CA ASP A 68 19.98 -0.74 -11.73
C ASP A 68 18.93 -0.89 -10.64
N MET A 69 17.65 -0.82 -11.02
CA MET A 69 16.55 -0.91 -10.06
C MET A 69 16.39 -2.31 -9.46
N PHE A 70 16.97 -3.38 -10.03
CA PHE A 70 16.99 -4.67 -9.34
C PHE A 70 17.81 -4.55 -8.06
N ARG A 71 18.98 -3.90 -8.10
CA ARG A 71 19.79 -3.64 -6.90
C ARG A 71 19.01 -2.87 -5.81
N PHE A 72 18.07 -2.00 -6.19
CA PHE A 72 17.27 -1.24 -5.22
C PHE A 72 16.22 -2.10 -4.50
N PHE A 73 15.57 -3.02 -5.23
CA PHE A 73 14.49 -3.85 -4.70
C PHE A 73 14.94 -5.24 -4.23
N ARG A 74 16.15 -5.66 -4.60
CA ARG A 74 16.70 -6.96 -4.21
C ARG A 74 16.78 -7.04 -2.68
N SER A 75 16.02 -7.98 -2.12
CA SER A 75 16.12 -8.33 -0.70
C SER A 75 17.47 -9.01 -0.44
N SER A 76 18.14 -8.66 0.65
CA SER A 76 19.33 -9.37 1.13
C SER A 76 19.00 -10.68 1.84
N ASP A 77 17.73 -10.85 2.21
CA ASP A 77 17.24 -11.97 3.02
C ASP A 77 16.30 -12.84 2.18
N ASP A 78 16.29 -14.16 2.43
CA ASP A 78 15.41 -15.15 1.78
C ASP A 78 13.91 -14.91 2.03
N GLU A 79 13.56 -13.93 2.87
CA GLU A 79 12.19 -13.51 3.10
C GLU A 79 11.76 -12.42 2.10
N LEU A 80 10.50 -12.50 1.63
CA LEU A 80 9.83 -11.47 0.83
C LEU A 80 9.60 -10.20 1.67
N SER A 81 10.68 -9.49 2.00
CA SER A 81 10.66 -8.24 2.75
C SER A 81 10.33 -7.08 1.81
N ILE A 82 9.44 -6.18 2.24
CA ILE A 82 9.05 -5.01 1.45
C ILE A 82 9.10 -3.75 2.30
N ASN A 83 9.32 -2.59 1.67
CA ASN A 83 9.23 -1.29 2.32
C ASN A 83 8.22 -0.39 1.57
N PRO A 84 6.90 -0.61 1.77
CA PRO A 84 5.87 0.07 0.99
C PRO A 84 5.90 1.58 1.13
N TYR A 85 6.25 2.07 2.33
CA TYR A 85 6.36 3.50 2.61
C TYR A 85 7.46 4.13 1.77
N TYR A 86 8.69 3.65 1.92
CA TYR A 86 9.83 4.24 1.22
C TYR A 86 9.77 4.03 -0.29
N TRP A 87 9.24 2.90 -0.75
CA TRP A 87 9.08 2.63 -2.18
C TRP A 87 8.01 3.49 -2.83
N SER A 88 6.96 3.86 -2.08
CA SER A 88 5.89 4.72 -2.60
C SER A 88 6.41 6.10 -2.99
N GLU A 89 7.39 6.62 -2.24
CA GLU A 89 8.07 7.88 -2.59
C GLU A 89 8.79 7.83 -3.94
N LYS A 90 9.07 6.63 -4.47
CA LYS A 90 9.84 6.43 -5.71
C LYS A 90 8.93 6.19 -6.91
N LEU A 91 7.61 6.13 -6.69
CA LEU A 91 6.63 6.02 -7.75
C LEU A 91 6.72 7.20 -8.72
N GLN A 92 6.62 6.89 -10.00
CA GLN A 92 6.61 7.84 -11.09
C GLN A 92 5.18 7.91 -11.65
N ALA A 93 4.53 9.06 -11.50
CA ALA A 93 3.18 9.27 -12.01
C ALA A 93 2.94 10.74 -12.37
N GLY A 94 2.94 11.05 -13.67
CA GLY A 94 2.77 12.42 -14.14
C GLY A 94 3.86 13.36 -13.59
N ALA A 95 3.47 14.57 -13.21
CA ALA A 95 4.39 15.63 -12.77
C ALA A 95 4.71 15.61 -11.26
N GLY A 96 4.31 14.57 -10.50
CA GLY A 96 4.56 14.59 -9.06
C GLY A 96 4.09 13.36 -8.30
N HIS A 97 4.21 13.46 -6.97
CA HIS A 97 3.83 12.41 -6.05
C HIS A 97 2.31 12.40 -5.85
N CYS A 98 1.64 11.28 -6.13
CA CYS A 98 0.18 11.14 -5.98
C CYS A 98 -0.15 9.99 -5.03
N LYS A 99 -0.48 10.32 -3.77
CA LYS A 99 -0.82 9.37 -2.70
C LYS A 99 -1.98 8.43 -3.09
N LYS A 100 -2.93 8.93 -3.87
CA LYS A 100 -4.11 8.17 -4.36
C LYS A 100 -3.77 7.00 -5.28
N ILE A 101 -2.53 6.89 -5.77
CA ILE A 101 -2.10 5.76 -6.60
C ILE A 101 -1.83 4.51 -5.75
N TYR A 102 -1.42 4.69 -4.50
CA TYR A 102 -0.98 3.59 -3.64
C TYR A 102 -1.70 3.53 -2.30
N GLN A 103 -2.50 4.54 -1.95
CA GLN A 103 -3.39 4.51 -0.79
C GLN A 103 -4.84 4.85 -1.15
N VAL A 104 -5.76 4.36 -0.32
CA VAL A 104 -7.20 4.54 -0.44
C VAL A 104 -7.77 4.90 0.93
N TRP A 105 -8.92 5.58 0.93
CA TRP A 105 -9.69 5.85 2.14
C TRP A 105 -9.94 4.57 2.97
N SER A 106 -9.78 4.67 4.28
CA SER A 106 -10.08 3.61 5.23
C SER A 106 -11.10 4.08 6.27
N SER A 107 -12.31 3.53 6.20
CA SER A 107 -13.37 3.81 7.19
C SER A 107 -12.96 3.40 8.59
N ASP A 108 -12.14 2.36 8.71
CA ASP A 108 -11.73 1.83 10.01
C ASP A 108 -10.70 2.76 10.65
N LYS A 109 -9.72 3.24 9.87
CA LYS A 109 -8.81 4.30 10.36
C LYS A 109 -9.53 5.59 10.72
N PHE A 110 -10.60 5.94 10.01
CA PHE A 110 -11.43 7.08 10.39
C PHE A 110 -12.10 6.87 11.75
N LYS A 111 -12.75 5.73 11.97
CA LYS A 111 -13.34 5.39 13.27
C LYS A 111 -12.30 5.40 14.38
N ASP A 112 -11.14 4.79 14.15
CA ASP A 112 -10.04 4.77 15.11
C ASP A 112 -9.56 6.18 15.44
N ALA A 113 -9.42 7.06 14.44
CA ALA A 113 -9.03 8.46 14.64
C ALA A 113 -10.08 9.22 15.45
N VAL A 114 -11.37 9.02 15.17
CA VAL A 114 -12.47 9.65 15.91
C VAL A 114 -12.46 9.19 17.37
N SER A 115 -12.42 7.87 17.61
CA SER A 115 -12.35 7.32 18.96
C SER A 115 -11.11 7.78 19.72
N LYS A 116 -9.96 7.89 19.04
CA LYS A 116 -8.72 8.38 19.65
C LYS A 116 -8.82 9.86 20.03
N ALA A 117 -9.40 10.70 19.20
CA ALA A 117 -9.60 12.11 19.51
C ALA A 117 -10.44 12.29 20.78
N VAL A 118 -11.53 11.52 20.88
CA VAL A 118 -12.44 11.54 22.04
C VAL A 118 -11.75 11.02 23.29
N ASN A 119 -11.04 9.89 23.21
CA ASN A 119 -10.32 9.34 24.36
C ASN A 119 -9.23 10.29 24.86
N ASN A 120 -8.47 10.90 23.96
CA ASN A 120 -7.46 11.90 24.33
C ASN A 120 -8.10 13.09 25.05
N TRP A 121 -9.25 13.55 24.55
CA TRP A 121 -9.98 14.64 25.18
C TRP A 121 -10.50 14.25 26.58
N LEU A 122 -11.02 13.03 26.75
CA LEU A 122 -11.47 12.51 28.04
C LEU A 122 -10.33 12.39 29.04
N ASP A 123 -9.16 11.94 28.60
CA ASP A 123 -7.96 11.86 29.44
C ASP A 123 -7.54 13.24 29.99
N ASP A 124 -7.80 14.32 29.23
CA ASP A 124 -7.52 15.70 29.64
C ASP A 124 -8.70 16.37 30.40
N ASN A 125 -9.88 15.73 30.45
CA ASN A 125 -11.12 16.29 31.01
C ASN A 125 -11.86 15.30 31.93
N GLU A 126 -11.24 14.90 33.05
CA GLU A 126 -11.79 13.91 34.00
C GLU A 126 -13.10 14.33 34.70
N ASP A 127 -13.43 15.63 34.74
CA ASP A 127 -14.61 16.18 35.43
C ASP A 127 -15.81 16.46 34.49
N VAL A 128 -15.83 15.86 33.30
CA VAL A 128 -16.95 16.01 32.36
C VAL A 128 -18.25 15.41 32.94
N SER A 129 -19.39 16.08 32.72
CA SER A 129 -20.67 15.60 33.25
C SER A 129 -21.19 14.39 32.48
N ASP A 130 -21.97 13.53 33.14
CA ASP A 130 -22.62 12.38 32.49
C ASP A 130 -23.51 12.82 31.31
N ASP A 131 -24.19 13.98 31.43
CA ASP A 131 -25.03 14.53 30.37
C ASP A 131 -24.21 14.95 29.13
N ASP A 132 -23.06 15.61 29.34
CA ASP A 132 -22.16 16.02 28.25
C ASP A 132 -21.52 14.79 27.59
N LEU A 133 -21.17 13.77 28.39
CA LEU A 133 -20.65 12.49 27.89
C LEU A 133 -21.66 11.80 26.97
N GLU A 134 -22.93 11.76 27.36
CA GLU A 134 -23.99 11.20 26.52
C GLU A 134 -24.16 12.00 25.22
N GLU A 135 -24.18 13.34 25.27
CA GLU A 135 -24.27 14.20 24.07
C GLU A 135 -23.09 13.97 23.10
N ILE A 136 -21.87 13.86 23.63
CA ILE A 136 -20.65 13.57 22.87
C ILE A 136 -20.75 12.19 22.21
N GLN A 137 -21.16 11.16 22.95
CA GLN A 137 -21.29 9.79 22.44
C GLN A 137 -22.33 9.69 21.32
N GLU A 138 -23.51 10.27 21.49
CA GLU A 138 -24.55 10.29 20.44
C GLU A 138 -24.05 11.00 19.17
N SER A 139 -23.33 12.11 19.34
CA SER A 139 -22.74 12.87 18.23
C SER A 139 -21.69 12.06 17.47
N ILE A 140 -20.82 11.34 18.18
CA ILE A 140 -19.80 10.47 17.59
C ILE A 140 -20.43 9.33 16.81
N GLU A 141 -21.44 8.67 17.38
CA GLU A 141 -22.19 7.61 16.69
C GLU A 141 -22.81 8.14 15.40
N GLN A 142 -23.38 9.34 15.43
CA GLN A 142 -23.91 10.00 14.25
C GLN A 142 -22.82 10.26 13.21
N ILE A 143 -21.70 10.87 13.58
CA ILE A 143 -20.55 11.12 12.70
C ILE A 143 -20.11 9.81 12.03
N ILE A 144 -19.90 8.74 12.80
CA ILE A 144 -19.48 7.44 12.27
C ILE A 144 -20.53 6.86 11.33
N SER A 145 -21.82 6.95 11.68
CA SER A 145 -22.92 6.37 10.90
C SER A 145 -23.12 7.03 9.53
N CYS A 146 -22.81 8.33 9.41
CA CYS A 146 -22.96 9.11 8.18
C CYS A 146 -21.69 9.10 7.31
N SER A 147 -20.58 8.54 7.79
CA SER A 147 -19.25 8.61 7.14
C SER A 147 -18.97 7.43 6.20
N TYR A 148 -19.71 7.33 5.11
CA TYR A 148 -19.59 6.19 4.17
C TYR A 148 -18.36 6.25 3.27
N ASN A 149 -17.88 7.45 2.98
CA ASN A 149 -16.71 7.70 2.15
C ASN A 149 -15.91 8.90 2.70
N GLU A 150 -14.73 9.16 2.12
CA GLU A 150 -13.85 10.25 2.53
C GLU A 150 -14.56 11.61 2.57
N TYR A 151 -15.39 11.92 1.57
CA TYR A 151 -16.08 13.19 1.49
C TYR A 151 -17.12 13.35 2.62
N ASP A 152 -17.89 12.29 2.88
CA ASP A 152 -18.90 12.29 3.94
C ASP A 152 -18.24 12.42 5.32
N ALA A 153 -17.15 11.69 5.55
CA ALA A 153 -16.38 11.71 6.79
C ALA A 153 -15.77 13.08 7.10
N ILE A 154 -15.11 13.67 6.11
CA ILE A 154 -14.51 15.00 6.26
C ILE A 154 -15.59 16.07 6.45
N SER A 155 -16.73 15.93 5.78
CA SER A 155 -17.86 16.86 5.96
C SER A 155 -18.47 16.72 7.35
N ALA A 156 -18.64 15.50 7.86
CA ALA A 156 -19.18 15.25 9.20
C ALA A 156 -18.33 15.88 10.31
N ILE A 157 -16.99 15.74 10.24
CA ILE A 157 -16.08 16.38 11.20
C ILE A 157 -16.08 17.90 11.07
N ARG A 158 -16.04 18.43 9.84
CA ARG A 158 -15.99 19.88 9.61
C ARG A 158 -17.27 20.59 10.06
N ASP A 159 -18.41 19.95 9.83
CA ASP A 159 -19.73 20.55 10.09
C ASP A 159 -20.21 20.26 11.52
N TYR A 160 -19.46 19.48 12.30
CA TYR A 160 -19.71 19.23 13.72
C TYR A 160 -19.46 20.52 14.53
N ASP A 161 -20.45 20.91 15.33
CA ASP A 161 -20.35 22.04 16.26
C ASP A 161 -19.56 21.58 17.50
N ASP A 162 -18.25 21.56 17.37
CA ASP A 162 -17.31 21.05 18.35
C ASP A 162 -17.12 22.02 19.53
N LYS A 163 -18.12 22.09 20.41
CA LYS A 163 -18.10 22.95 21.61
C LYS A 163 -16.90 22.67 22.54
N HIS A 164 -16.30 21.49 22.41
CA HIS A 164 -15.26 20.97 23.30
C HIS A 164 -13.87 20.92 22.66
N ASP A 165 -13.74 21.38 21.40
CA ASP A 165 -12.51 21.34 20.60
C ASP A 165 -11.88 19.92 20.51
N ILE A 166 -12.70 18.86 20.55
CA ILE A 166 -12.29 17.45 20.49
C ILE A 166 -11.50 17.14 19.21
N PHE A 167 -11.88 17.75 18.09
CA PHE A 167 -11.37 17.47 16.74
C PHE A 167 -10.43 18.55 16.21
N ILE A 168 -9.90 19.45 17.07
CA ILE A 168 -9.07 20.58 16.65
C ILE A 168 -7.88 20.19 15.76
N ASP A 169 -7.22 19.07 16.07
CA ASP A 169 -6.07 18.53 15.32
C ASP A 169 -6.42 17.29 14.48
N PHE A 170 -7.71 17.08 14.18
CA PHE A 170 -8.15 15.89 13.47
C PHE A 170 -7.53 15.76 12.07
N TYR A 171 -7.20 16.89 11.44
CA TYR A 171 -6.56 16.97 10.11
C TYR A 171 -5.15 16.34 10.06
N GLU A 172 -4.50 16.10 11.21
CA GLU A 172 -3.20 15.44 11.27
C GLU A 172 -3.27 13.92 11.07
N ASN A 173 -4.47 13.33 11.19
CA ASN A 173 -4.64 11.88 11.08
C ASN A 173 -4.51 11.40 9.63
N ASP A 174 -3.74 10.34 9.42
CA ASP A 174 -3.72 9.62 8.14
C ASP A 174 -4.88 8.61 8.06
N LEU A 175 -5.95 9.04 7.41
CA LEU A 175 -7.19 8.27 7.24
C LEU A 175 -7.15 7.31 6.04
N THR A 176 -5.96 7.11 5.47
CA THR A 176 -5.78 6.26 4.29
C THR A 176 -4.92 5.04 4.60
N GLU A 177 -5.17 3.95 3.88
CA GLU A 177 -4.41 2.71 3.97
C GLU A 177 -3.85 2.31 2.62
N TYR A 178 -2.83 1.45 2.61
CA TYR A 178 -2.28 0.96 1.35
C TYR A 178 -3.32 0.17 0.56
N GLN A 179 -3.37 0.45 -0.74
CA GLN A 179 -4.17 -0.33 -1.66
C GLN A 179 -3.61 -1.75 -1.75
N PHE A 180 -4.51 -2.73 -1.77
CA PHE A 180 -4.19 -4.14 -1.93
C PHE A 180 -3.23 -4.39 -3.10
N HIS A 181 -3.57 -3.86 -4.27
CA HIS A 181 -2.81 -4.00 -5.52
C HIS A 181 -1.38 -3.44 -5.42
N TYR A 182 -1.20 -2.32 -4.73
CA TYR A 182 0.12 -1.73 -4.53
C TYR A 182 1.02 -2.65 -3.69
N ILE A 183 0.53 -3.14 -2.55
CA ILE A 183 1.28 -4.07 -1.69
C ILE A 183 1.55 -5.38 -2.42
N TRP A 184 0.57 -5.90 -3.14
CA TRP A 184 0.74 -7.11 -3.94
C TRP A 184 1.85 -6.94 -4.99
N CYS A 185 1.88 -5.81 -5.70
CA CYS A 185 2.93 -5.50 -6.67
C CYS A 185 4.31 -5.32 -6.02
N CYS A 186 4.39 -4.77 -4.80
CA CYS A 186 5.64 -4.71 -4.05
C CYS A 186 6.22 -6.11 -3.79
N TYR A 187 5.37 -7.08 -3.39
CA TYR A 187 5.79 -8.47 -3.24
C TYR A 187 6.18 -9.11 -4.56
N ALA A 188 5.42 -8.85 -5.63
CA ALA A 188 5.70 -9.36 -6.96
C ALA A 188 7.06 -8.92 -7.50
N ILE A 189 7.49 -7.69 -7.21
CA ILE A 189 8.82 -7.18 -7.58
C ILE A 189 9.92 -8.01 -6.89
N VAL A 190 9.85 -8.16 -5.57
CA VAL A 190 10.88 -8.90 -4.80
C VAL A 190 10.92 -10.35 -5.23
N PHE A 191 9.75 -10.99 -5.35
CA PHE A 191 9.62 -12.36 -5.84
C PHE A 191 10.20 -12.52 -7.26
N GLY A 192 9.86 -11.60 -8.17
CA GLY A 192 10.31 -11.67 -9.55
C GLY A 192 11.82 -11.52 -9.69
N ILE A 193 12.43 -10.64 -8.89
CA ILE A 193 13.90 -10.49 -8.83
C ILE A 193 14.54 -11.77 -8.29
N SER A 194 14.00 -12.35 -7.20
CA SER A 194 14.49 -13.63 -6.66
C SER A 194 14.46 -14.75 -7.69
N LYS A 195 13.35 -14.89 -8.43
CA LYS A 195 13.20 -15.90 -9.48
C LYS A 195 14.10 -15.66 -10.70
N PHE A 196 14.39 -14.41 -11.01
CA PHE A 196 15.39 -14.09 -12.01
C PHE A 196 16.79 -14.47 -11.56
N ASP A 197 17.17 -14.14 -10.32
CA ASP A 197 18.47 -14.47 -9.77
C ASP A 197 18.68 -16.00 -9.69
N GLU A 198 17.66 -16.77 -9.29
CA GLU A 198 17.65 -18.25 -9.35
C GLU A 198 17.87 -18.76 -10.80
N TYR A 199 17.11 -18.24 -11.77
CA TYR A 199 17.19 -18.64 -13.18
C TYR A 199 18.58 -18.38 -13.79
N ILE A 200 19.25 -17.30 -13.39
CA ILE A 200 20.60 -16.96 -13.85
C ILE A 200 21.63 -17.89 -13.19
N ALA A 201 21.50 -18.16 -11.89
CA ALA A 201 22.42 -19.06 -11.18
C ALA A 201 22.40 -20.48 -11.78
N GLU A 202 21.21 -21.04 -12.04
CA GLU A 202 21.05 -22.36 -12.67
C GLU A 202 21.75 -22.46 -14.04
N ARG A 203 21.76 -21.37 -14.81
CA ARG A 203 22.39 -21.34 -16.14
C ARG A 203 23.90 -21.17 -16.11
N ILE A 204 24.44 -20.55 -15.07
CA ILE A 204 25.89 -20.42 -14.89
C ILE A 204 26.48 -21.76 -14.47
N ASP A 205 25.77 -22.56 -13.68
CA ASP A 205 26.21 -23.89 -13.25
C ASP A 205 26.16 -24.95 -14.38
N ASP A 206 25.40 -24.68 -15.44
CA ASP A 206 25.27 -25.54 -16.64
C ASP A 206 26.35 -25.27 -17.73
N GLU A 207 27.16 -24.22 -17.61
CA GLU A 207 28.25 -23.82 -18.54
C GLU A 207 29.66 -24.18 -18.03
#